data_AF-A0A9W5JB90-F1
#
_entry.id   AF-A0A9W5JB90-F1
#
_cell.length_a   1.000
_cell.length_b   1.000
_cell.length_c   1.000
_cell.angle_alpha   90.00
_cell.angle_beta   90.00
_cell.angle_gamma   90.00
#
_symmetry.space_group_name_H-M   'P 1'
#
loop_
_entity.id
_entity.type
_entity.pdbx_description
1 polymer ?
#
loop_
_entity_poly.entity_id
_entity_poly.type
_entity_poly.pdbx_seq_one_letter_code
_entity_poly.pdbx_strand_id
1 'polypeptide(L)'
;MVKSEALFCRLVSVDTLFSFDGIIPSAPDFQLRLISLIEQFNKALLVENQAPEESEALCRALCDYFDKRLSSNAQNNSLSWQRYSLVQYFYGFVDSEEALPLSARLDALLNADSEIIFRYAWKLLTLVMQIEGSTDALVSLRAAKRARYFSRARAETPPSEHATASWVSPRAGAAGSPRLMIFVIGPFAGKWFSQSNLSSGSEHGILWVIEENANGLAKRMAYLKKNNIALATMAYFPLLADGFESSSIMIEQITAWQYAFSSIRLSEPLPCMLGLYTRLSQQRSAHDPDRAIWTGGLAEPPYGHLKLEHQWASLLAELEANDDGKDLYAIQRHAVASTLLSWLAESRIMNVLQTLFDSTQLDFAGITLADHGQGFTRHGAWSLWLSERYGILPGLSASIALPPLPEIPLPPVEEPPPTPSPAPIPLPVEIPRRRRWPKALAALLLLCLAGGIGYAIQQDAVEIRGQISQIKPIQRLLGINDKPDASAFLQLVNNAPLFENGSSNLMPESQHILTQLVPEMARNPLQMYLIIGHSDNTGSATVNMALSTERARVIRDWLVEHSGLAASQFIVEGAGNSRPIASNATQEGRAQNRRVEIIPLSMQDYKD
;
A
#
# COMPACT_ATOMS: atom_id res chain seq x y z
N MET A 1 -5.03 31.41 19.03
CA MET A 1 -3.59 31.67 19.23
C MET A 1 -2.87 30.37 18.93
N VAL A 2 -1.74 30.39 18.20
CA VAL A 2 -1.00 29.16 17.86
C VAL A 2 -0.29 28.65 19.12
N LYS A 3 -0.42 27.36 19.42
CA LYS A 3 0.23 26.72 20.57
C LYS A 3 1.75 26.62 20.36
N SER A 4 2.52 26.61 21.45
CA SER A 4 3.98 26.45 21.41
C SER A 4 4.39 25.16 20.70
N GLU A 5 3.61 24.09 20.87
CA GLU A 5 3.84 22.77 20.27
C GLU A 5 3.83 22.81 18.74
N ALA A 6 2.86 23.50 18.15
CA ALA A 6 2.79 23.63 16.71
C ALA A 6 4.00 24.40 16.16
N LEU A 7 4.48 25.42 16.88
CA LEU A 7 5.66 26.20 16.48
C LEU A 7 6.96 25.40 16.67
N PHE A 8 7.05 24.61 17.73
CA PHE A 8 8.16 23.68 17.93
C PHE A 8 8.21 22.61 16.83
N CYS A 9 7.06 22.02 16.45
CA CYS A 9 6.98 21.10 15.32
C CYS A 9 7.46 21.76 14.02
N ARG A 10 7.16 23.05 13.78
CA ARG A 10 7.70 23.76 12.62
C ARG A 10 9.23 23.87 12.66
N LEU A 11 9.82 24.17 13.81
CA LEU A 11 11.29 24.22 13.97
C LEU A 11 11.91 22.83 13.69
N VAL A 12 11.32 21.76 14.23
CA VAL A 12 11.76 20.39 13.97
C VAL A 12 11.60 20.01 12.48
N SER A 13 10.51 20.44 11.83
CA SER A 13 10.33 20.22 10.39
C SER A 13 11.40 20.94 9.57
N VAL A 14 11.81 22.16 9.95
CA VAL A 14 12.95 22.84 9.30
C VAL A 14 14.23 22.03 9.45
N ASP A 15 14.52 21.51 10.64
CA ASP A 15 15.66 20.60 10.83
C ASP A 15 15.55 19.32 9.97
N THR A 16 14.35 18.74 9.90
CA THR A 16 14.08 17.53 9.13
C THR A 16 14.27 17.78 7.63
N LEU A 17 13.95 18.98 7.13
CA LEU A 17 14.21 19.36 5.74
C LEU A 17 15.71 19.49 5.44
N PHE A 18 16.54 19.92 6.39
CA PHE A 18 18.01 19.84 6.23
C PHE A 18 18.49 18.40 6.14
N SER A 19 17.90 17.53 6.95
CA SER A 19 18.11 16.09 6.90
C SER A 19 17.68 15.47 5.56
N PHE A 20 16.88 16.16 4.75
CA PHE A 20 16.52 15.76 3.38
C PHE A 20 17.29 16.53 2.30
N ASP A 21 18.54 16.92 2.58
CA ASP A 21 19.39 17.69 1.68
C ASP A 21 18.74 19.01 1.22
N GLY A 22 18.02 19.66 2.15
CA GLY A 22 17.29 20.87 1.87
C GLY A 22 18.16 22.03 1.39
N ILE A 23 17.66 22.77 0.40
CA ILE A 23 18.31 23.89 -0.26
C ILE A 23 17.74 25.19 0.31
N ILE A 24 18.62 26.06 0.80
CA ILE A 24 18.26 27.43 1.22
C ILE A 24 18.48 28.37 0.02
N PRO A 25 17.43 28.95 -0.59
CA PRO A 25 17.60 29.86 -1.73
C PRO A 25 18.25 31.19 -1.34
N SER A 26 18.00 31.67 -0.12
CA SER A 26 18.47 32.96 0.39
C SER A 26 18.71 32.87 1.90
N ALA A 27 19.98 32.93 2.34
CA ALA A 27 20.31 32.95 3.77
C ALA A 27 19.65 34.10 4.55
N PRO A 28 19.61 35.35 4.05
CA PRO A 28 18.92 36.43 4.75
C PRO A 28 17.42 36.17 4.95
N ASP A 29 16.72 35.70 3.90
CA ASP A 29 15.29 35.41 3.99
C ASP A 29 15.03 34.24 4.96
N PHE A 30 15.85 33.19 4.86
CA PHE A 30 15.79 32.05 5.75
C PHE A 30 16.03 32.44 7.22
N GLN A 31 17.03 33.28 7.49
CA GLN A 31 17.32 33.80 8.83
C GLN A 31 16.11 34.56 9.39
N LEU A 32 15.52 35.48 8.62
CA LEU A 32 14.34 36.24 9.05
C LEU A 32 13.15 35.34 9.40
N ARG A 33 12.94 34.26 8.64
CA ARG A 33 11.88 33.28 8.91
C ARG A 33 12.14 32.49 10.19
N LEU A 34 13.38 32.06 10.43
CA LEU A 34 13.77 31.41 11.68
C LEU A 34 13.61 32.33 12.88
N ILE A 35 14.06 33.59 12.78
CA ILE A 35 13.88 34.62 13.81
C ILE A 35 12.40 34.76 14.16
N SER A 36 11.55 34.99 13.15
CA SER A 36 10.11 35.15 13.38
C SER A 36 9.48 33.90 14.01
N LEU A 37 9.94 32.71 13.63
CA LEU A 37 9.42 31.46 14.19
C LEU A 37 9.82 31.27 15.66
N ILE A 38 11.05 31.61 16.03
CA ILE A 38 11.57 31.55 17.40
C ILE A 38 10.87 32.60 18.28
N GLU A 39 10.67 33.82 17.79
CA GLU A 39 9.92 34.86 18.52
C GLU A 39 8.47 34.45 18.77
N GLN A 40 7.79 33.90 17.75
CA GLN A 40 6.44 33.37 17.90
C GLN A 40 6.41 32.23 18.92
N PHE A 41 7.42 31.36 18.91
CA PHE A 41 7.53 30.25 19.85
C PHE A 41 7.70 30.74 21.29
N ASN A 42 8.61 31.69 21.53
CA ASN A 42 8.79 32.32 22.84
C ASN A 42 7.49 32.97 23.33
N LYS A 43 6.82 33.74 22.45
CA LYS A 43 5.54 34.36 22.78
C LYS A 43 4.46 33.34 23.13
N ALA A 44 4.42 32.20 22.44
CA ALA A 44 3.47 31.13 22.74
C ALA A 44 3.76 30.46 24.08
N LEU A 45 5.03 30.23 24.43
CA LEU A 45 5.44 29.72 25.75
C LEU A 45 5.01 30.65 26.89
N LEU A 46 5.23 31.97 26.73
CA LEU A 46 4.81 32.96 27.72
C LEU A 46 3.29 32.98 27.92
N VAL A 47 2.52 32.81 26.84
CA VAL A 47 1.05 32.71 26.88
C VAL A 47 0.59 31.42 27.55
N GLU A 48 1.36 30.34 27.42
CA GLU A 48 1.15 29.07 28.10
C GLU A 48 1.68 29.08 29.56
N ASN A 49 1.92 30.27 30.12
CA ASN A 49 2.37 30.51 31.51
C ASN A 49 3.71 29.84 31.86
N GLN A 50 4.61 29.68 30.88
CA GLN A 50 5.96 29.21 31.14
C GLN A 50 6.82 30.33 31.73
N ALA A 51 7.74 29.97 32.63
CA ALA A 51 8.62 30.95 33.26
C ALA A 51 9.45 31.70 32.20
N PRO A 52 9.52 33.04 32.22
CA PRO A 52 10.25 33.80 31.21
C PRO A 52 11.72 33.38 31.09
N GLU A 53 12.37 33.08 32.21
CA GLU A 53 13.76 32.65 32.25
C GLU A 53 13.96 31.28 31.57
N GLU A 54 13.08 30.32 31.82
CA GLU A 54 13.12 28.98 31.20
C GLU A 54 12.79 29.05 29.70
N SER A 55 11.80 29.87 29.32
CA SER A 55 11.42 30.11 27.93
C SER A 55 12.58 30.72 27.13
N GLU A 56 13.24 31.72 27.70
CA GLU A 56 14.39 32.38 27.10
C GLU A 56 15.59 31.44 27.00
N ALA A 57 15.86 30.66 28.04
CA ALA A 57 16.93 29.65 28.03
C ALA A 57 16.70 28.58 26.95
N LEU A 58 15.45 28.15 26.74
CA LEU A 58 15.08 27.20 25.68
C LEU A 58 15.23 27.82 24.28
N CYS A 59 14.79 29.07 24.07
CA CYS A 59 14.97 29.78 22.81
C CYS A 59 16.45 29.97 22.48
N ARG A 60 17.28 30.30 23.48
CA ARG A 60 18.73 30.38 23.32
C ARG A 60 19.34 29.04 22.95
N ALA A 61 18.90 27.94 23.57
CA ALA A 61 19.35 26.59 23.21
C ALA A 61 19.00 26.23 21.75
N LEU A 62 17.82 26.66 21.27
CA LEU A 62 17.41 26.48 19.87
C LEU A 62 18.28 27.31 18.91
N CYS A 63 18.58 28.57 19.24
CA CYS A 63 19.50 29.39 18.45
C CYS A 63 20.89 28.76 18.38
N ASP A 64 21.45 28.33 19.52
CA ASP A 64 22.74 27.63 19.61
C ASP A 64 22.73 26.36 18.72
N TYR A 65 21.65 25.58 18.76
CA TYR A 65 21.46 24.38 17.95
C TYR A 65 21.47 24.69 16.44
N PHE A 66 20.62 25.62 15.99
CA PHE A 66 20.50 25.94 14.57
C PHE A 66 21.78 26.56 14.01
N ASP A 67 22.44 27.45 14.74
CA ASP A 67 23.72 28.02 14.33
C ASP A 67 24.78 26.93 14.13
N LYS A 68 24.82 25.94 15.03
CA LYS A 68 25.74 24.80 14.94
C LYS A 68 25.38 23.87 13.77
N ARG A 69 24.10 23.54 13.61
CA ARG A 69 23.57 22.74 12.49
C ARG A 69 23.94 23.36 11.15
N LEU A 70 23.66 24.65 10.97
CA LEU A 70 23.88 25.37 9.72
C LEU A 70 25.36 25.60 9.43
N SER A 71 26.17 25.81 10.46
CA SER A 71 27.63 25.91 10.30
C SER A 71 28.28 24.57 9.94
N SER A 72 27.77 23.46 10.45
CA SER A 72 28.27 22.11 10.11
C SER A 72 27.94 21.70 8.68
N ASN A 73 26.78 22.12 8.16
CA ASN A 73 26.31 21.75 6.82
C ASN A 73 26.89 22.65 5.70
N ALA A 74 27.57 23.74 6.06
CA ALA A 74 28.23 24.66 5.12
C ALA A 74 29.40 24.03 4.35
N GLN A 75 29.85 22.81 4.69
CA GLN A 75 30.81 22.07 3.86
C GLN A 75 30.19 21.52 2.57
N ASN A 76 28.87 21.32 2.51
CA ASN A 76 28.16 20.82 1.33
C ASN A 76 27.43 21.91 0.52
N ASN A 77 27.11 23.06 1.14
CA ASN A 77 26.45 24.19 0.48
C ASN A 77 27.26 25.47 0.69
N SER A 78 27.43 26.27 -0.38
CA SER A 78 28.25 27.49 -0.48
C SER A 78 27.82 28.68 0.40
N LEU A 79 26.96 28.47 1.41
CA LEU A 79 26.41 29.50 2.27
C LEU A 79 27.19 29.61 3.58
N SER A 80 27.91 30.71 3.76
CA SER A 80 28.52 31.05 5.05
C SER A 80 27.46 31.52 6.05
N TRP A 81 27.11 30.68 7.02
CA TRP A 81 26.13 31.00 8.07
C TRP A 81 26.67 31.98 9.13
N GLN A 82 27.98 32.23 9.18
CA GLN A 82 28.61 33.05 10.22
C GLN A 82 28.01 34.45 10.36
N ARG A 83 27.59 35.07 9.25
CA ARG A 83 26.98 36.42 9.25
C ARG A 83 25.49 36.43 9.63
N TYR A 84 24.89 35.24 9.74
CA TYR A 84 23.47 35.04 9.97
C TYR A 84 23.20 34.33 11.30
N SER A 85 24.18 34.34 12.23
CA SER A 85 24.05 33.72 13.54
C SER A 85 22.81 34.24 14.28
N LEU A 86 21.95 33.31 14.67
CA LEU A 86 20.76 33.58 15.48
C LEU A 86 21.15 33.97 16.90
N VAL A 87 22.19 33.35 17.45
CA VAL A 87 22.70 33.70 18.78
C VAL A 87 23.18 35.14 18.81
N GLN A 88 23.99 35.54 17.82
CA GLN A 88 24.46 36.94 17.71
C GLN A 88 23.31 37.92 17.48
N TYR A 89 22.29 37.53 16.71
CA TYR A 89 21.13 38.37 16.45
C TYR A 89 20.32 38.66 17.72
N PHE A 90 19.97 37.62 18.49
CA PHE A 90 19.13 37.77 19.69
C PHE A 90 19.90 38.20 20.93
N TYR A 91 21.14 37.74 21.10
CA TYR A 91 21.90 37.85 22.35
C TYR A 91 23.20 38.66 22.23
N GLY A 92 23.55 39.12 21.02
CA GLY A 92 24.80 39.84 20.77
C GLY A 92 26.04 38.94 20.78
N PHE A 93 27.22 39.56 20.77
CA PHE A 93 28.49 38.84 20.88
C PHE A 93 28.69 38.39 22.34
N VAL A 94 28.80 37.08 22.53
CA VAL A 94 29.12 36.47 23.81
C VAL A 94 30.60 36.14 23.80
N ASP A 95 31.35 36.59 24.81
CA ASP A 95 32.76 36.22 24.95
C ASP A 95 32.86 34.70 25.11
N SER A 96 33.77 34.07 24.36
CA SER A 96 33.90 32.61 24.29
C SER A 96 34.21 31.95 25.64
N GLU A 97 34.71 32.72 26.62
CA GLU A 97 35.01 32.26 27.98
C GLU A 97 33.76 32.22 28.88
N GLU A 98 32.71 32.99 28.58
CA GLU A 98 31.44 33.03 29.34
C GLU A 98 30.34 32.16 28.71
N ALA A 99 30.58 31.63 27.51
CA ALA A 99 29.60 30.84 26.78
C ALA A 99 29.47 29.42 27.39
N LEU A 100 28.41 29.22 28.18
CA LEU A 100 28.02 27.88 28.63
C LEU A 100 27.80 26.94 27.43
N PRO A 101 28.35 25.72 27.45
CA PRO A 101 28.16 24.77 26.36
C PRO A 101 26.69 24.34 26.27
N LEU A 102 26.23 24.00 25.06
CA LEU A 102 24.85 23.60 24.79
C LEU A 102 24.40 22.43 25.68
N SER A 103 25.29 21.48 25.97
CA SER A 103 25.02 20.35 26.88
C SER A 103 24.70 20.80 28.30
N ALA A 104 25.42 21.79 28.85
CA ALA A 104 25.15 22.34 30.17
C ALA A 104 23.84 23.13 30.21
N ARG A 105 23.54 23.87 29.14
CA ARG A 105 22.26 24.59 29.00
C ARG A 105 21.08 23.61 28.95
N LEU A 106 21.22 22.51 28.20
CA LEU A 106 20.22 21.45 28.14
C LEU A 106 20.04 20.74 29.49
N ASP A 107 21.10 20.53 30.26
CA ASP A 107 20.97 19.96 31.60
C ASP A 107 20.12 20.84 32.52
N ALA A 108 20.37 22.15 32.54
CA ALA A 108 19.53 23.10 33.29
C ALA A 108 18.04 23.01 32.87
N LEU A 109 17.77 23.01 31.57
CA LEU A 109 16.40 22.89 31.03
C LEU A 109 15.74 21.55 31.32
N LEU A 110 16.50 20.45 31.36
CA LEU A 110 15.98 19.12 31.70
C LEU A 110 15.76 18.93 33.21
N ASN A 111 16.29 19.85 34.03
CA ASN A 111 15.99 19.96 35.45
C ASN A 111 14.80 20.89 35.75
N ALA A 112 14.28 21.63 34.75
CA ALA A 112 13.13 22.52 34.92
C ALA A 112 11.92 21.77 35.48
N ASP A 113 11.12 22.41 36.34
CA ASP A 113 9.91 21.81 36.90
C ASP A 113 8.79 21.69 35.84
N SER A 114 8.79 22.60 34.86
CA SER A 114 7.84 22.59 33.75
C SER A 114 7.97 21.34 32.87
N GLU A 115 6.86 20.62 32.70
CA GLU A 115 6.78 19.48 31.78
C GLU A 115 6.90 19.90 30.31
N ILE A 116 6.38 21.09 29.95
CA ILE A 116 6.44 21.60 28.57
C ILE A 116 7.88 21.93 28.18
N ILE A 117 8.60 22.67 29.03
CA ILE A 117 10.01 23.01 28.81
C ILE A 117 10.86 21.75 28.78
N PHE A 118 10.66 20.85 29.75
CA PHE A 118 11.35 19.56 29.79
C PHE A 118 11.15 18.77 28.49
N ARG A 119 9.92 18.71 27.97
CA ARG A 119 9.59 17.96 26.74
C ARG A 119 10.30 18.55 25.51
N TYR A 120 10.34 19.87 25.37
CA TYR A 120 11.06 20.51 24.27
C TYR A 120 12.57 20.36 24.41
N ALA A 121 13.10 20.52 25.62
CA ALA A 121 14.52 20.30 25.89
C ALA A 121 14.94 18.84 25.60
N TRP A 122 14.10 17.86 25.91
CA TRP A 122 14.36 16.45 25.58
C TRP A 122 14.38 16.18 24.08
N LYS A 123 13.40 16.72 23.34
CA LYS A 123 13.37 16.61 21.87
C LYS A 123 14.59 17.31 21.26
N LEU A 124 14.97 18.49 21.76
CA LEU A 124 16.17 19.21 21.35
C LEU A 124 17.46 18.45 21.66
N LEU A 125 17.57 17.80 22.83
CA LEU A 125 18.69 16.91 23.16
C LEU A 125 18.84 15.80 22.11
N THR A 126 17.73 15.21 21.67
CA THR A 126 17.74 14.16 20.64
C THR A 126 18.27 14.69 19.30
N LEU A 127 17.91 15.92 18.93
CA LEU A 127 18.44 16.60 17.74
C LEU A 127 19.93 16.93 17.87
N VAL A 128 20.36 17.45 19.02
CA VAL A 128 21.79 17.77 19.27
C VAL A 128 22.67 16.54 19.13
N MET A 129 22.23 15.40 19.67
CA MET A 129 22.95 14.13 19.55
C MET A 129 23.12 13.65 18.09
N GLN A 130 22.23 14.08 17.17
CA GLN A 130 22.38 13.77 15.74
C GLN A 130 23.56 14.51 15.10
N ILE A 131 23.82 15.76 15.52
CA ILE A 131 24.87 16.60 14.94
C ILE A 131 26.21 16.34 15.62
N GLU A 132 26.22 16.30 16.95
CA GLU A 132 27.45 16.20 17.74
C GLU A 132 27.92 14.76 17.95
N GLY A 133 27.07 13.78 17.62
CA GLY A 133 27.27 12.39 17.97
C GLY A 133 26.99 12.10 19.45
N SER A 134 27.21 10.85 19.84
CA SER A 134 26.96 10.35 21.20
C SER A 134 28.13 10.64 22.14
N THR A 135 28.37 11.91 22.47
CA THR A 135 29.38 12.27 23.48
C THR A 135 28.97 11.76 24.87
N ASP A 136 29.93 11.40 25.71
CA ASP A 136 29.68 10.83 27.05
C ASP A 136 28.76 11.72 27.90
N ALA A 137 28.91 13.04 27.78
CA ALA A 137 28.07 14.02 28.47
C ALA A 137 26.59 13.94 28.03
N LEU A 138 26.33 13.91 26.71
CA LEU A 138 24.96 13.86 26.17
C LEU A 138 24.30 12.50 26.44
N VAL A 139 25.06 11.41 26.33
CA VAL A 139 24.59 10.06 26.65
C VAL A 139 24.22 9.94 28.13
N SER A 140 25.08 10.44 29.02
CA SER A 140 24.82 10.46 30.46
C SER A 140 23.59 11.30 30.80
N LEU A 141 23.47 12.48 30.19
CA LEU A 141 22.33 13.37 30.36
C LEU A 141 21.01 12.71 29.92
N ARG A 142 21.01 12.08 28.72
CA ARG A 142 19.86 11.33 28.21
C ARG A 142 19.48 10.18 29.14
N ALA A 143 20.46 9.41 29.62
CA ALA A 143 20.23 8.29 30.51
C ALA A 143 19.61 8.73 31.85
N ALA A 144 20.13 9.80 32.45
CA ALA A 144 19.66 10.33 33.74
C ALA A 144 18.21 10.84 33.69
N LYS A 145 17.81 11.44 32.56
CA LYS A 145 16.49 12.08 32.40
C LYS A 145 15.45 11.18 31.73
N ARG A 146 15.89 9.99 31.29
CA ARG A 146 15.07 9.00 30.60
C ARG A 146 13.79 8.67 31.36
N ALA A 147 13.91 8.26 32.63
CA ALA A 147 12.76 7.81 33.43
C ALA A 147 11.65 8.88 33.51
N ARG A 148 12.02 10.15 33.68
CA ARG A 148 11.08 11.29 33.72
C ARG A 148 10.33 11.46 32.39
N TYR A 149 11.00 11.26 31.26
CA TYR A 149 10.36 11.33 29.95
C TYR A 149 9.34 10.22 29.74
N PHE A 150 9.62 9.01 30.24
CA PHE A 150 8.71 7.86 30.11
C PHE A 150 7.55 7.88 31.10
N SER A 151 7.69 8.53 32.26
CA SER A 151 6.63 8.65 33.26
C SER A 151 5.52 9.64 32.87
N ARG A 152 5.62 10.30 31.72
CA ARG A 152 4.60 11.25 31.24
C ARG A 152 3.27 10.55 30.95
N ALA A 153 2.17 11.25 31.19
CA ALA A 153 0.87 10.81 30.71
C ALA A 153 0.89 10.82 29.18
N ARG A 154 0.92 9.64 28.56
CA ARG A 154 0.64 9.52 27.12
C ARG A 154 -0.86 9.59 26.94
N ALA A 155 -1.33 10.23 25.87
CA ALA A 155 -2.70 10.00 25.44
C ALA A 155 -2.90 8.48 25.36
N GLU A 156 -3.90 7.96 26.06
CA GLU A 156 -4.27 6.55 25.96
C GLU A 156 -4.52 6.29 24.48
N THR A 157 -3.57 5.59 23.86
CA THR A 157 -3.79 5.01 22.55
C THR A 157 -4.82 3.92 22.83
N PRO A 158 -6.02 3.97 22.23
CA PRO A 158 -6.80 2.74 22.18
C PRO A 158 -5.85 1.67 21.62
N PRO A 159 -5.82 0.47 22.22
CA PRO A 159 -4.86 -0.55 21.82
C PRO A 159 -4.88 -0.67 20.30
N SER A 160 -3.70 -0.81 19.68
CA SER A 160 -3.58 -1.21 18.29
C SER A 160 -4.03 -2.66 18.13
N GLU A 161 -5.23 -3.00 18.61
CA GLU A 161 -6.00 -4.04 17.97
C GLU A 161 -6.20 -3.51 16.57
N HIS A 162 -5.58 -4.15 15.58
CA HIS A 162 -5.89 -3.94 14.17
C HIS A 162 -7.40 -3.74 14.09
N ALA A 163 -7.84 -2.50 13.85
CA ALA A 163 -9.24 -2.14 13.99
C ALA A 163 -10.02 -3.17 13.20
N THR A 164 -10.77 -4.03 13.91
CA THR A 164 -11.67 -4.99 13.29
C THR A 164 -12.77 -4.13 12.70
N ALA A 165 -12.52 -3.58 11.51
CA ALA A 165 -13.51 -2.84 10.79
C ALA A 165 -14.77 -3.71 10.75
N SER A 166 -15.92 -3.15 11.08
CA SER A 166 -17.19 -3.89 11.04
C SER A 166 -17.61 -3.93 9.58
N TRP A 167 -17.06 -4.89 8.86
CA TRP A 167 -17.38 -5.13 7.47
C TRP A 167 -18.80 -5.67 7.34
N VAL A 168 -19.43 -5.41 6.19
CA VAL A 168 -20.48 -6.31 5.70
C VAL A 168 -19.77 -7.62 5.37
N SER A 169 -20.01 -8.65 6.18
CA SER A 169 -19.32 -9.93 6.02
C SER A 169 -19.78 -10.62 4.74
N PRO A 170 -18.88 -10.93 3.79
CA PRO A 170 -19.25 -11.74 2.64
C PRO A 170 -19.59 -13.16 3.09
N ARG A 171 -20.59 -13.79 2.46
CA ARG A 171 -20.91 -15.21 2.68
C ARG A 171 -19.66 -16.05 2.38
N ALA A 172 -19.41 -17.08 3.20
CA ALA A 172 -18.25 -17.96 3.06
C ALA A 172 -18.11 -18.49 1.62
N GLY A 173 -17.12 -17.98 0.88
CA GLY A 173 -16.71 -18.46 -0.44
C GLY A 173 -15.72 -19.62 -0.34
N ALA A 174 -15.41 -20.25 -1.47
CA ALA A 174 -14.38 -21.29 -1.55
C ALA A 174 -13.00 -20.74 -1.12
N ALA A 175 -12.21 -21.54 -0.40
CA ALA A 175 -10.89 -21.16 0.10
C ALA A 175 -10.00 -20.62 -1.04
N GLY A 176 -9.48 -19.39 -0.89
CA GLY A 176 -8.63 -18.72 -1.88
C GLY A 176 -9.33 -17.72 -2.82
N SER A 177 -10.64 -17.48 -2.67
CA SER A 177 -11.35 -16.42 -3.41
C SER A 177 -11.12 -15.04 -2.76
N PRO A 178 -11.02 -13.95 -3.56
CA PRO A 178 -10.95 -12.60 -2.99
C PRO A 178 -12.20 -12.35 -2.15
N ARG A 179 -12.03 -11.56 -1.09
CA ARG A 179 -13.06 -11.22 -0.10
C ARG A 179 -13.38 -9.73 -0.09
N LEU A 180 -12.42 -8.92 -0.54
CA LEU A 180 -12.48 -7.48 -0.60
C LEU A 180 -11.99 -7.01 -1.97
N MET A 181 -12.75 -6.13 -2.61
CA MET A 181 -12.35 -5.42 -3.82
C MET A 181 -12.16 -3.94 -3.48
N ILE A 182 -10.99 -3.39 -3.82
CA ILE A 182 -10.63 -2.00 -3.52
C ILE A 182 -10.41 -1.24 -4.82
N PHE A 183 -11.20 -0.20 -5.03
CA PHE A 183 -11.12 0.68 -6.18
C PHE A 183 -10.16 1.83 -5.91
N VAL A 184 -9.02 1.85 -6.57
CA VAL A 184 -8.10 3.00 -6.57
C VAL A 184 -8.68 4.06 -7.51
N ILE A 185 -9.13 5.17 -6.94
CA ILE A 185 -9.80 6.28 -7.64
C ILE A 185 -9.09 7.60 -7.38
N GLY A 186 -9.44 8.66 -8.10
CA GLY A 186 -8.86 9.99 -7.88
C GLY A 186 -7.72 10.32 -8.84
N PRO A 187 -7.15 11.53 -8.73
CA PRO A 187 -6.29 12.11 -9.75
C PRO A 187 -4.97 11.37 -9.98
N PHE A 188 -4.54 10.56 -9.02
CA PHE A 188 -3.27 9.85 -9.08
C PHE A 188 -3.39 8.36 -9.45
N ALA A 189 -4.61 7.81 -9.52
CA ALA A 189 -4.86 6.38 -9.69
C ALA A 189 -4.19 5.79 -10.95
N GLY A 190 -4.54 6.27 -12.14
CA GLY A 190 -4.03 5.73 -13.40
C GLY A 190 -2.53 5.94 -13.60
N LYS A 191 -1.98 7.09 -13.21
CA LYS A 191 -0.58 7.43 -13.47
C LYS A 191 0.39 6.76 -12.49
N TRP A 192 0.05 6.74 -11.20
CA TRP A 192 0.98 6.33 -10.15
C TRP A 192 0.78 4.90 -9.65
N PHE A 193 -0.40 4.32 -9.88
CA PHE A 193 -0.73 2.98 -9.38
C PHE A 193 -0.93 1.94 -10.49
N SER A 194 -0.83 2.30 -11.77
CA SER A 194 -0.99 1.37 -12.91
C SER A 194 0.03 0.24 -12.98
N GLN A 195 1.21 0.43 -12.39
CA GLN A 195 2.30 -0.56 -12.40
C GLN A 195 2.34 -1.43 -11.14
N SER A 196 1.63 -1.05 -10.08
CA SER A 196 1.48 -1.88 -8.89
C SER A 196 0.71 -3.12 -9.30
N ASN A 197 1.38 -4.27 -9.38
CA ASN A 197 0.73 -5.56 -9.62
C ASN A 197 -0.55 -5.65 -8.78
N LEU A 198 -1.72 -5.59 -9.40
CA LEU A 198 -3.04 -5.44 -8.75
C LEU A 198 -3.53 -6.73 -8.04
N SER A 199 -2.58 -7.49 -7.50
CA SER A 199 -2.74 -8.48 -6.44
C SER A 199 -1.51 -8.35 -5.51
N SER A 200 -1.57 -7.43 -4.54
CA SER A 200 -0.48 -7.27 -3.58
C SER A 200 -0.50 -8.40 -2.54
N GLY A 201 0.48 -9.31 -2.62
CA GLY A 201 1.13 -9.96 -1.46
C GLY A 201 0.36 -11.00 -0.61
N SER A 202 1.02 -12.14 -0.40
CA SER A 202 0.87 -13.26 0.57
C SER A 202 -0.49 -13.85 0.98
N GLU A 203 -1.62 -13.16 0.90
CA GLU A 203 -2.93 -13.73 1.25
C GLU A 203 -3.98 -13.39 0.19
N HIS A 204 -4.62 -14.40 -0.39
CA HIS A 204 -5.45 -14.35 -1.60
C HIS A 204 -6.82 -13.65 -1.40
N GLY A 205 -6.87 -12.51 -0.68
CA GLY A 205 -8.11 -11.91 -0.17
C GLY A 205 -8.47 -10.51 -0.70
N ILE A 206 -7.54 -9.72 -1.23
CA ILE A 206 -7.80 -8.35 -1.71
C ILE A 206 -7.56 -8.24 -3.22
N LEU A 207 -8.56 -7.75 -3.94
CA LEU A 207 -8.46 -7.42 -5.36
C LEU A 207 -8.42 -5.89 -5.54
N TRP A 208 -7.27 -5.37 -5.96
CA TRP A 208 -7.13 -3.96 -6.27
C TRP A 208 -7.55 -3.70 -7.72
N VAL A 209 -8.32 -2.65 -7.96
CA VAL A 209 -8.80 -2.29 -9.30
C VAL A 209 -8.65 -0.78 -9.48
N ILE A 210 -8.00 -0.37 -10.57
CA ILE A 210 -7.86 1.05 -10.89
C ILE A 210 -9.08 1.50 -11.67
N GLU A 211 -9.69 2.60 -11.22
CA GLU A 211 -10.80 3.24 -11.91
C GLU A 211 -10.44 4.71 -12.17
N GLU A 212 -10.15 5.02 -13.43
CA GLU A 212 -9.69 6.35 -13.84
C GLU A 212 -10.83 7.38 -13.93
N ASN A 213 -12.09 6.94 -13.90
CA ASN A 213 -13.25 7.81 -13.95
C ASN A 213 -14.44 7.27 -13.15
N ALA A 214 -15.29 8.18 -12.67
CA ALA A 214 -16.45 7.85 -11.84
C ALA A 214 -17.48 6.94 -12.56
N ASN A 215 -17.63 7.08 -13.87
CA ASN A 215 -18.58 6.28 -14.66
C ASN A 215 -18.15 4.80 -14.78
N GLY A 216 -16.84 4.54 -14.90
CA GLY A 216 -16.25 3.20 -14.88
C GLY A 216 -16.55 2.49 -13.55
N LEU A 217 -16.29 3.18 -12.44
CA LEU A 217 -16.62 2.69 -11.10
C LEU A 217 -18.11 2.37 -10.97
N ALA A 218 -19.00 3.29 -11.36
CA ALA A 218 -20.45 3.09 -11.26
C ALA A 218 -20.92 1.87 -12.04
N LYS A 219 -20.43 1.69 -13.28
CA LYS A 219 -20.75 0.52 -14.12
C LYS A 219 -20.26 -0.77 -13.49
N ARG A 220 -19.07 -0.77 -12.91
CA ARG A 220 -18.49 -1.95 -12.26
C ARG A 220 -19.25 -2.32 -10.99
N MET A 221 -19.58 -1.36 -10.13
CA MET A 221 -20.41 -1.60 -8.95
C MET A 221 -21.80 -2.13 -9.34
N ALA A 222 -22.43 -1.56 -10.37
CA ALA A 222 -23.70 -2.06 -10.89
C ALA A 222 -23.59 -3.52 -11.41
N TYR A 223 -22.48 -3.87 -12.06
CA TYR A 223 -22.19 -5.25 -12.49
C TYR A 223 -22.04 -6.21 -11.30
N LEU A 224 -21.29 -5.83 -10.26
CA LEU A 224 -21.12 -6.66 -9.05
C LEU A 224 -22.46 -6.95 -8.38
N LYS A 225 -23.29 -5.91 -8.22
CA LYS A 225 -24.63 -6.03 -7.63
C LYS A 225 -25.56 -6.87 -8.49
N LYS A 226 -25.56 -6.69 -9.82
CA LYS A 226 -26.41 -7.44 -10.75
C LYS A 226 -26.09 -8.93 -10.74
N ASN A 227 -24.81 -9.31 -10.61
CA ASN A 227 -24.38 -10.70 -10.62
C ASN A 227 -24.33 -11.33 -9.21
N ASN A 228 -24.80 -10.63 -8.17
CA ASN A 228 -24.78 -11.09 -6.77
C ASN A 228 -23.41 -11.61 -6.33
N ILE A 229 -22.33 -10.95 -6.75
CA ILE A 229 -20.97 -11.33 -6.37
C ILE A 229 -20.77 -10.93 -4.90
N ALA A 230 -20.56 -11.92 -4.02
CA ALA A 230 -20.39 -11.73 -2.58
C ALA A 230 -18.96 -11.22 -2.25
N LEU A 231 -18.66 -9.99 -2.63
CA LEU A 231 -17.40 -9.29 -2.34
C LEU A 231 -17.69 -8.00 -1.57
N ALA A 232 -16.96 -7.75 -0.49
CA ALA A 232 -16.94 -6.43 0.12
C ALA A 232 -16.28 -5.43 -0.87
N THR A 233 -16.77 -4.20 -0.93
CA THR A 233 -16.22 -3.15 -1.80
C THR A 233 -15.80 -1.92 -1.01
N MET A 234 -14.70 -1.29 -1.44
CA MET A 234 -14.17 -0.06 -0.85
C MET A 234 -13.49 0.78 -1.94
N ALA A 235 -13.42 2.09 -1.75
CA ALA A 235 -12.58 2.99 -2.52
C ALA A 235 -11.31 3.38 -1.75
N TYR A 236 -10.23 3.58 -2.49
CA TYR A 236 -8.99 4.16 -2.00
C TYR A 236 -8.67 5.41 -2.82
N PHE A 237 -8.56 6.55 -2.15
CA PHE A 237 -8.27 7.84 -2.76
C PHE A 237 -6.84 8.27 -2.39
N PRO A 238 -5.81 7.95 -3.19
CA PRO A 238 -4.44 8.39 -2.93
C PRO A 238 -4.25 9.87 -3.30
N LEU A 239 -3.49 10.58 -2.47
CA LEU A 239 -3.07 11.96 -2.66
C LEU A 239 -1.56 12.08 -2.41
N LEU A 240 -0.80 12.45 -3.43
CA LEU A 240 0.62 12.77 -3.32
C LEU A 240 0.78 14.25 -3.01
N ALA A 241 1.47 14.60 -1.91
CA ALA A 241 1.59 15.99 -1.45
C ALA A 241 2.20 16.92 -2.51
N ASP A 242 3.22 16.46 -3.23
CA ASP A 242 3.88 17.18 -4.33
C ASP A 242 3.50 16.65 -5.73
N GLY A 243 2.38 15.93 -5.82
CA GLY A 243 1.90 15.35 -7.08
C GLY A 243 1.49 16.40 -8.13
N PHE A 244 1.16 17.62 -7.70
CA PHE A 244 0.82 18.76 -8.56
C PHE A 244 1.76 19.94 -8.34
N GLU A 245 1.83 20.85 -9.32
CA GLU A 245 2.68 22.05 -9.27
C GLU A 245 2.24 23.07 -8.22
N SER A 246 0.94 23.13 -7.89
CA SER A 246 0.42 24.09 -6.93
C SER A 246 -0.81 23.53 -6.19
N SER A 247 -1.09 24.10 -5.01
CA SER A 247 -2.30 23.77 -4.25
C SER A 247 -3.57 24.07 -5.06
N SER A 248 -3.56 25.11 -5.91
CA SER A 248 -4.70 25.46 -6.77
C SER A 248 -5.04 24.37 -7.78
N ILE A 249 -4.04 23.81 -8.45
CA ILE A 249 -4.24 22.69 -9.39
C ILE A 249 -4.73 21.45 -8.63
N MET A 250 -4.16 21.17 -7.45
CA MET A 250 -4.62 20.06 -6.62
C MET A 250 -6.11 20.22 -6.25
N ILE A 251 -6.54 21.41 -5.85
CA ILE A 251 -7.94 21.71 -5.54
C ILE A 251 -8.82 21.54 -6.76
N GLU A 252 -8.41 22.06 -7.92
CA GLU A 252 -9.16 21.91 -9.18
C GLU A 252 -9.40 20.43 -9.50
N GLN A 253 -8.37 19.60 -9.38
CA GLN A 253 -8.44 18.17 -9.67
C GLN A 253 -9.33 17.42 -8.67
N ILE A 254 -9.22 17.69 -7.37
CA ILE A 254 -10.10 17.08 -6.36
C ILE A 254 -11.55 17.52 -6.60
N THR A 255 -11.77 18.80 -6.94
CA THR A 255 -13.10 19.36 -7.22
C THR A 255 -13.69 18.74 -8.50
N ALA A 256 -12.90 18.48 -9.53
CA ALA A 256 -13.35 17.79 -10.74
C ALA A 256 -13.86 16.36 -10.41
N TRP A 257 -13.15 15.65 -9.53
CA TRP A 257 -13.60 14.35 -9.03
C TRP A 257 -14.88 14.44 -8.19
N GLN A 258 -15.00 15.47 -7.34
CA GLN A 258 -16.23 15.75 -6.61
C GLN A 258 -17.42 15.95 -7.57
N TYR A 259 -17.27 16.80 -8.59
CA TYR A 259 -18.32 17.02 -9.58
C TYR A 259 -18.68 15.73 -10.32
N ALA A 260 -17.68 14.95 -10.74
CA ALA A 260 -17.90 13.67 -11.41
C ALA A 260 -18.74 12.72 -10.53
N PHE A 261 -18.39 12.55 -9.25
CA PHE A 261 -19.13 11.68 -8.33
C PHE A 261 -20.51 12.23 -7.93
N SER A 262 -20.67 13.54 -7.86
CA SER A 262 -21.98 14.16 -7.61
C SER A 262 -22.97 14.00 -8.77
N SER A 263 -22.44 13.84 -10.00
CA SER A 263 -23.24 13.72 -11.23
C SER A 263 -23.73 12.30 -11.52
N ILE A 264 -23.23 11.31 -10.78
CA ILE A 264 -23.56 9.89 -10.97
C ILE A 264 -24.25 9.32 -9.73
N ARG A 265 -24.90 8.17 -9.89
CA ARG A 265 -25.37 7.36 -8.77
C ARG A 265 -24.67 6.00 -8.77
N LEU A 266 -23.93 5.74 -7.70
CA LEU A 266 -23.46 4.44 -7.30
C LEU A 266 -24.64 3.58 -6.82
N SER A 267 -24.48 2.26 -6.91
CA SER A 267 -25.49 1.29 -6.52
C SER A 267 -25.75 1.23 -5.01
N GLU A 268 -24.77 1.68 -4.22
CA GLU A 268 -24.76 1.83 -2.78
C GLU A 268 -23.65 2.83 -2.39
N PRO A 269 -23.72 3.47 -1.21
CA PRO A 269 -22.61 4.27 -0.68
C PRO A 269 -21.35 3.42 -0.56
N LEU A 270 -20.21 3.97 -0.96
CA LEU A 270 -18.94 3.27 -1.02
C LEU A 270 -17.99 3.83 0.04
N PRO A 271 -17.60 3.05 1.06
CA PRO A 271 -16.57 3.45 2.01
C PRO A 271 -15.28 3.82 1.27
N CYS A 272 -14.71 4.98 1.59
CA CYS A 272 -13.56 5.54 0.90
C CYS A 272 -12.47 5.94 1.89
N MET A 273 -11.31 5.30 1.78
CA MET A 273 -10.14 5.60 2.59
C MET A 273 -9.24 6.61 1.87
N LEU A 274 -8.85 7.68 2.57
CA LEU A 274 -7.89 8.66 2.06
C LEU A 274 -6.46 8.20 2.36
N GLY A 275 -5.61 8.16 1.34
CA GLY A 275 -4.19 7.83 1.50
C GLY A 275 -3.30 9.03 1.17
N LEU A 276 -2.47 9.49 2.10
CA LEU A 276 -1.55 10.60 1.89
C LEU A 276 -0.11 10.10 1.80
N TYR A 277 0.57 10.54 0.76
CA TYR A 277 1.90 10.08 0.39
C TYR A 277 2.87 11.26 0.44
N THR A 278 3.84 11.18 1.36
CA THR A 278 4.98 12.11 1.41
C THR A 278 6.16 11.49 2.17
N ARG A 279 7.29 12.19 2.23
CA ARG A 279 8.42 11.81 3.08
C ARG A 279 8.30 12.56 4.42
N LEU A 280 8.29 11.82 5.52
CA LEU A 280 8.12 12.38 6.87
C LEU A 280 9.35 12.23 7.76
N SER A 281 10.20 11.23 7.50
CA SER A 281 11.44 11.02 8.25
C SER A 281 12.57 10.46 7.40
N GLN A 282 13.75 10.35 8.01
CA GLN A 282 14.91 9.65 7.44
C GLN A 282 14.87 8.13 7.65
N GLN A 283 13.89 7.57 8.37
CA GLN A 283 13.88 6.15 8.71
C GLN A 283 13.68 5.28 7.47
N ARG A 284 14.63 4.42 7.13
CA ARG A 284 14.50 3.45 6.04
C ARG A 284 14.93 2.06 6.50
N SER A 285 14.24 1.01 6.06
CA SER A 285 14.61 -0.36 6.39
C SER A 285 15.85 -0.76 5.60
N ALA A 286 16.84 -1.37 6.27
CA ALA A 286 18.07 -1.81 5.60
C ALA A 286 17.82 -2.86 4.51
N HIS A 287 16.75 -3.66 4.63
CA HIS A 287 16.44 -4.76 3.71
C HIS A 287 15.41 -4.38 2.65
N ASP A 288 14.65 -3.30 2.89
CA ASP A 288 13.67 -2.77 1.96
C ASP A 288 13.54 -1.25 2.18
N PRO A 289 14.46 -0.45 1.62
CA PRO A 289 14.46 0.98 1.83
C PRO A 289 13.18 1.67 1.36
N ASP A 290 12.49 1.10 0.36
CA ASP A 290 11.30 1.70 -0.25
C ASP A 290 10.00 1.34 0.49
N ARG A 291 10.08 0.47 1.50
CA ARG A 291 8.95 0.14 2.37
C ARG A 291 8.40 1.39 3.05
N ALA A 292 7.13 1.70 2.78
CA ALA A 292 6.43 2.75 3.49
C ALA A 292 6.19 2.39 4.95
N ILE A 293 6.35 3.38 5.83
CA ILE A 293 5.92 3.31 7.22
C ILE A 293 4.53 3.94 7.27
N TRP A 294 3.53 3.13 7.61
CA TRP A 294 2.13 3.54 7.65
C TRP A 294 1.73 4.04 9.04
N THR A 295 0.84 5.03 9.08
CA THR A 295 0.18 5.51 10.30
C THR A 295 -1.28 5.81 9.99
N GLY A 296 -2.17 5.58 10.95
CA GLY A 296 -3.61 5.62 10.74
C GLY A 296 -4.15 4.35 10.06
N GLY A 297 -5.41 4.42 9.63
CA GLY A 297 -6.12 3.27 9.12
C GLY A 297 -7.60 3.56 8.90
N LEU A 298 -8.38 2.48 8.84
CA LEU A 298 -9.84 2.54 8.83
C LEU A 298 -10.35 2.92 10.22
N ALA A 299 -11.35 3.79 10.25
CA ALA A 299 -12.10 4.09 11.46
C ALA A 299 -13.07 2.94 11.81
N GLU A 300 -13.70 3.03 12.97
CA GLU A 300 -14.85 2.19 13.30
C GLU A 300 -16.11 2.72 12.58
N PRO A 301 -16.93 1.85 11.95
CA PRO A 301 -18.16 2.28 11.29
C PRO A 301 -19.22 2.72 12.33
N PRO A 302 -20.19 3.55 11.93
CA PRO A 302 -20.57 3.92 10.55
C PRO A 302 -19.71 5.03 9.90
N TYR A 303 -19.43 4.89 8.60
CA TYR A 303 -18.49 5.73 7.83
C TYR A 303 -19.05 7.06 7.27
N GLY A 304 -20.26 7.47 7.65
CA GLY A 304 -20.95 8.64 7.07
C GLY A 304 -20.87 9.96 7.86
N HIS A 305 -20.24 9.96 9.04
CA HIS A 305 -20.23 11.13 9.95
C HIS A 305 -18.84 11.59 10.38
N LEU A 306 -17.80 11.00 9.80
CA LEU A 306 -16.43 11.28 10.19
C LEU A 306 -15.95 12.63 9.65
N LYS A 307 -15.37 13.43 10.54
CA LYS A 307 -14.69 14.67 10.16
C LYS A 307 -13.20 14.40 9.95
N LEU A 308 -12.71 14.81 8.79
CA LEU A 308 -11.33 14.64 8.36
C LEU A 308 -10.35 15.31 9.33
N GLU A 309 -10.71 16.48 9.87
CA GLU A 309 -9.93 17.18 10.91
C GLU A 309 -9.76 16.35 12.18
N HIS A 310 -10.82 15.65 12.63
CA HIS A 310 -10.76 14.81 13.82
C HIS A 310 -9.92 13.55 13.59
N GLN A 311 -10.07 12.92 12.43
CA GLN A 311 -9.24 11.76 12.04
C GLN A 311 -7.76 12.16 11.93
N TRP A 312 -7.46 13.35 11.41
CA TRP A 312 -6.10 13.87 11.40
C TRP A 312 -5.55 14.14 12.80
N ALA A 313 -6.35 14.74 13.69
CA ALA A 313 -5.96 14.97 15.06
C ALA A 313 -5.64 13.64 15.79
N SER A 314 -6.43 12.60 15.55
CA SER A 314 -6.17 11.24 16.03
C SER A 314 -4.84 10.69 15.50
N LEU A 315 -4.60 10.85 14.19
CA LEU A 315 -3.33 10.43 13.56
C LEU A 315 -2.11 11.15 14.15
N LEU A 316 -2.22 12.46 14.42
CA LEU A 316 -1.13 13.20 15.08
C LEU A 316 -0.89 12.72 16.51
N ALA A 317 -1.94 12.38 17.24
CA ALA A 317 -1.84 11.81 18.58
C ALA A 317 -1.20 10.41 18.54
N GLU A 318 -1.52 9.58 17.54
CA GLU A 318 -0.85 8.30 17.30
C GLU A 318 0.65 8.48 17.02
N LEU A 319 1.02 9.42 16.13
CA LEU A 319 2.42 9.75 15.84
C LEU A 319 3.16 10.25 17.10
N GLU A 320 2.50 11.03 17.96
CA GLU A 320 3.10 11.47 19.22
C GLU A 320 3.24 10.31 20.22
N ALA A 321 2.25 9.42 20.31
CA ALA A 321 2.29 8.25 21.19
C ALA A 321 3.41 7.26 20.79
N ASN A 322 3.70 7.19 19.48
CA ASN A 322 4.79 6.40 18.90
C ASN A 322 6.18 6.96 19.20
N ASP A 323 6.29 8.19 19.73
CA ASP A 323 7.54 8.70 20.29
C ASP A 323 7.88 7.96 21.59
N ASP A 324 8.64 6.89 21.44
CA ASP A 324 9.19 6.10 22.52
C ASP A 324 10.47 6.69 23.11
N GLY A 325 10.89 7.91 22.72
CA GLY A 325 12.08 8.56 23.23
C GLY A 325 13.39 7.82 22.96
N LYS A 326 13.42 6.81 22.08
CA LYS A 326 14.66 6.13 21.67
C LYS A 326 15.20 6.66 20.36
N ASP A 327 14.32 7.03 19.44
CA ASP A 327 14.65 7.38 18.07
C ASP A 327 14.20 8.82 17.73
N LEU A 328 15.00 9.49 16.89
CA LEU A 328 14.68 10.78 16.31
C LEU A 328 13.54 10.68 15.28
N TYR A 329 13.39 9.57 14.58
CA TYR A 329 12.47 9.48 13.43
C TYR A 329 10.99 9.62 13.82
N ALA A 330 10.61 9.21 15.03
CA ALA A 330 9.25 9.45 15.54
C ALA A 330 8.98 10.97 15.73
N ILE A 331 9.97 11.70 16.26
CA ILE A 331 9.92 13.16 16.42
C ILE A 331 9.79 13.83 15.03
N GLN A 332 10.59 13.39 14.05
CA GLN A 332 10.51 13.88 12.67
C GLN A 332 9.13 13.64 12.07
N ARG A 333 8.59 12.41 12.16
CA ARG A 333 7.27 12.09 11.59
C ARG A 333 6.17 12.94 12.18
N HIS A 334 6.11 13.05 13.51
CA HIS A 334 5.09 13.86 14.17
C HIS A 334 5.20 15.35 13.77
N ALA A 335 6.42 15.90 13.73
CA ALA A 335 6.65 17.28 13.34
C ALA A 335 6.26 17.57 11.88
N VAL A 336 6.74 16.74 10.93
CA VAL A 336 6.46 16.94 9.50
C VAL A 336 4.98 16.71 9.21
N ALA A 337 4.34 15.71 9.83
CA ALA A 337 2.90 15.49 9.70
C ALA A 337 2.07 16.66 10.27
N SER A 338 2.52 17.28 11.38
CA SER A 338 1.90 18.50 11.93
C SER A 338 2.00 19.68 10.96
N THR A 339 3.14 19.83 10.28
CA THR A 339 3.28 20.85 9.24
C THR A 339 2.45 20.53 7.99
N LEU A 340 2.31 19.25 7.63
CA LEU A 340 1.48 18.80 6.52
C LEU A 340 0.00 19.16 6.77
N LEU A 341 -0.49 18.97 7.99
CA LEU A 341 -1.81 19.45 8.41
C LEU A 341 -1.97 20.95 8.19
N SER A 342 -0.97 21.71 8.63
CA SER A 342 -1.00 23.17 8.53
C SER A 342 -1.14 23.60 7.08
N TRP A 343 -0.43 22.96 6.15
CA TRP A 343 -0.61 23.23 4.71
C TRP A 343 -1.97 22.80 4.17
N LEU A 344 -2.45 21.60 4.51
CA LEU A 344 -3.77 21.14 4.06
C LEU A 344 -4.87 22.10 4.51
N ALA A 345 -4.78 22.62 5.74
CA ALA A 345 -5.72 23.57 6.31
C ALA A 345 -5.57 24.97 5.69
N GLU A 346 -4.36 25.55 5.68
CA GLU A 346 -4.11 26.90 5.17
C GLU A 346 -4.35 27.02 3.66
N SER A 347 -4.06 25.96 2.90
CA SER A 347 -4.33 25.89 1.46
C SER A 347 -5.79 25.55 1.13
N ARG A 348 -6.65 25.29 2.13
CA ARG A 348 -8.05 24.86 1.97
C ARG A 348 -8.25 23.49 1.28
N ILE A 349 -7.19 22.72 1.07
CA ILE A 349 -7.27 21.36 0.52
C ILE A 349 -8.09 20.46 1.45
N MET A 350 -7.92 20.63 2.77
CA MET A 350 -8.68 19.92 3.79
C MET A 350 -10.20 20.10 3.62
N ASN A 351 -10.65 21.33 3.35
CA ASN A 351 -12.06 21.66 3.15
C ASN A 351 -12.61 21.02 1.87
N VAL A 352 -11.83 21.04 0.78
CA VAL A 352 -12.24 20.45 -0.50
C VAL A 352 -12.35 18.93 -0.38
N LEU A 353 -11.40 18.28 0.31
CA LEU A 353 -11.47 16.85 0.62
C LEU A 353 -12.68 16.51 1.50
N GLN A 354 -12.94 17.28 2.56
CA GLN A 354 -14.15 17.07 3.38
C GLN A 354 -15.41 17.22 2.53
N THR A 355 -15.46 18.22 1.65
CA THR A 355 -16.63 18.46 0.78
C THR A 355 -16.81 17.33 -0.24
N LEU A 356 -15.72 16.76 -0.77
CA LEU A 356 -15.77 15.58 -1.63
C LEU A 356 -16.53 14.43 -0.94
N PHE A 357 -16.19 14.14 0.31
CA PHE A 357 -16.86 13.06 1.05
C PHE A 357 -18.28 13.45 1.49
N ASP A 358 -18.50 14.68 1.98
CA ASP A 358 -19.80 15.13 2.48
C ASP A 358 -20.86 15.29 1.37
N SER A 359 -20.44 15.53 0.11
CA SER A 359 -21.35 15.83 -1.02
C SER A 359 -21.50 14.71 -2.05
N THR A 360 -20.81 13.58 -1.87
CA THR A 360 -20.86 12.45 -2.80
C THR A 360 -21.29 11.17 -2.08
N GLN A 361 -21.37 10.05 -2.81
CA GLN A 361 -21.66 8.73 -2.24
C GLN A 361 -20.39 7.99 -1.79
N LEU A 362 -19.28 8.72 -1.63
CA LEU A 362 -18.02 8.21 -1.07
C LEU A 362 -18.01 8.50 0.43
N ASP A 363 -18.35 7.49 1.23
CA ASP A 363 -18.40 7.62 2.69
C ASP A 363 -16.98 7.63 3.25
N PHE A 364 -16.57 8.71 3.91
CA PHE A 364 -15.21 8.82 4.46
C PHE A 364 -14.95 7.75 5.53
N ALA A 365 -14.10 6.78 5.21
CA ALA A 365 -13.91 5.58 6.03
C ALA A 365 -12.66 5.61 6.92
N GLY A 366 -11.76 6.57 6.70
CA GLY A 366 -10.51 6.69 7.45
C GLY A 366 -9.39 7.32 6.64
N ILE A 367 -8.25 7.50 7.29
CA ILE A 367 -7.08 8.15 6.72
C ILE A 367 -5.82 7.36 7.02
N THR A 368 -4.97 7.24 6.02
CA THR A 368 -3.66 6.61 6.11
C THR A 368 -2.61 7.59 5.65
N LEU A 369 -1.50 7.65 6.38
CA LEU A 369 -0.33 8.47 6.06
C LEU A 369 0.86 7.54 5.82
N ALA A 370 1.46 7.66 4.63
CA ALA A 370 2.63 6.89 4.22
C ALA A 370 3.89 7.77 4.29
N ASP A 371 4.78 7.48 5.24
CA ASP A 371 6.18 7.93 5.15
C ASP A 371 6.92 7.01 4.17
N HIS A 372 7.11 7.49 2.95
CA HIS A 372 7.65 6.68 1.85
C HIS A 372 8.64 7.46 0.99
N GLY A 373 9.41 6.73 0.18
CA GLY A 373 10.32 7.26 -0.84
C GLY A 373 11.70 7.67 -0.30
N GLN A 374 12.72 7.62 -1.16
CA GLN A 374 14.09 8.02 -0.81
C GLN A 374 14.33 9.54 -0.85
N GLY A 375 13.31 10.33 -1.22
CA GLY A 375 13.35 11.79 -1.26
C GLY A 375 12.21 12.37 -2.09
N PHE A 376 12.17 13.69 -2.22
CA PHE A 376 11.14 14.37 -3.00
C PHE A 376 11.44 14.15 -4.48
N THR A 377 10.47 13.66 -5.25
CA THR A 377 10.67 13.37 -6.68
C THR A 377 10.61 14.63 -7.54
N ARG A 378 9.94 15.67 -7.04
CA ARG A 378 9.81 16.99 -7.66
C ARG A 378 9.42 18.02 -6.61
N HIS A 379 9.62 19.29 -6.92
CA HIS A 379 8.96 20.37 -6.19
C HIS A 379 7.54 20.59 -6.73
N GLY A 380 6.60 20.79 -5.83
CA GLY A 380 5.17 20.87 -6.10
C GLY A 380 4.45 21.63 -4.99
N ALA A 381 3.14 21.40 -4.87
CA ALA A 381 2.27 22.17 -4.00
C ALA A 381 2.73 22.27 -2.54
N TRP A 382 3.22 21.16 -1.97
CA TRP A 382 3.62 21.08 -0.57
C TRP A 382 5.03 21.66 -0.34
N SER A 383 6.00 21.23 -1.14
CA SER A 383 7.39 21.69 -1.05
C SER A 383 7.56 23.18 -1.40
N LEU A 384 6.76 23.72 -2.32
CA LEU A 384 6.73 25.16 -2.58
C LEU A 384 6.14 25.92 -1.39
N TRP A 385 5.07 25.40 -0.76
CA TRP A 385 4.55 25.98 0.47
C TRP A 385 5.58 25.95 1.61
N LEU A 386 6.34 24.86 1.74
CA LEU A 386 7.45 24.77 2.70
C LEU A 386 8.51 25.85 2.44
N SER A 387 8.89 26.07 1.18
CA SER A 387 9.80 27.15 0.80
C SER A 387 9.23 28.53 1.11
N GLU A 388 7.96 28.76 0.80
CA GLU A 388 7.28 30.03 1.05
C GLU A 388 7.08 30.32 2.54
N ARG A 389 6.99 29.31 3.40
CA ARG A 389 6.84 29.47 4.85
C ARG A 389 8.18 29.53 5.55
N TYR A 390 9.08 28.61 5.24
CA TYR A 390 10.29 28.36 6.01
C TYR A 390 11.58 28.74 5.29
N GLY A 391 11.54 29.13 4.02
CA GLY A 391 12.74 29.55 3.26
C GLY A 391 13.68 28.41 2.91
N ILE A 392 13.19 27.17 2.94
CA ILE A 392 13.94 25.96 2.62
C ILE A 392 13.12 25.06 1.69
N LEU A 393 13.75 24.61 0.61
CA LEU A 393 13.20 23.62 -0.31
C LEU A 393 13.77 22.24 0.05
N PRO A 394 12.96 21.18 0.10
CA PRO A 394 13.51 19.83 0.28
C PRO A 394 14.42 19.44 -0.88
N GLY A 395 15.46 18.66 -0.61
CA GLY A 395 16.31 18.07 -1.65
C GLY A 395 15.54 17.07 -2.50
N LEU A 396 15.90 17.01 -3.79
CA LEU A 396 15.28 16.10 -4.74
C LEU A 396 16.02 14.77 -4.78
N SER A 397 15.26 13.67 -4.83
CA SER A 397 15.78 12.33 -5.06
C SER A 397 16.17 12.14 -6.52
N ALA A 398 17.27 11.43 -6.75
CA ALA A 398 17.67 11.00 -8.10
C ALA A 398 16.77 9.86 -8.64
N SER A 399 16.07 9.14 -7.76
CA SER A 399 15.19 8.02 -8.12
C SER A 399 13.74 8.27 -7.71
N ILE A 400 12.81 7.79 -8.54
CA ILE A 400 11.38 7.80 -8.27
C ILE A 400 10.99 6.47 -7.66
N ALA A 401 10.53 6.50 -6.40
CA ALA A 401 9.86 5.36 -5.77
C ALA A 401 8.36 5.43 -6.10
N LEU A 402 7.79 4.32 -6.55
CA LEU A 402 6.34 4.22 -6.74
C LEU A 402 5.65 4.13 -5.37
N PRO A 403 4.48 4.78 -5.20
CA PRO A 403 3.74 4.72 -3.94
C PRO A 403 3.25 3.29 -3.69
N PRO A 404 3.59 2.67 -2.55
CA PRO A 404 3.10 1.33 -2.22
C PRO A 404 1.64 1.39 -1.78
N LEU A 405 0.91 0.28 -1.93
CA LEU A 405 -0.46 0.17 -1.42
C LEU A 405 -0.46 -0.15 0.09
N PRO A 406 -1.41 0.39 0.87
CA PRO A 406 -1.51 0.09 2.31
C PRO A 406 -1.98 -1.35 2.55
N GLU A 407 -1.55 -1.91 3.67
CA GLU A 407 -2.11 -3.16 4.19
C GLU A 407 -3.47 -2.85 4.83
N ILE A 408 -4.53 -3.53 4.37
CA ILE A 408 -5.91 -3.33 4.86
C ILE A 408 -6.40 -4.67 5.43
N PRO A 409 -6.98 -4.70 6.64
CA PRO A 409 -7.47 -5.94 7.23
C PRO A 409 -8.60 -6.55 6.39
N LEU A 410 -8.62 -7.88 6.27
CA LEU A 410 -9.70 -8.56 5.56
C LEU A 410 -11.01 -8.56 6.37
N PRO A 411 -12.17 -8.57 5.71
CA PRO A 411 -13.44 -8.79 6.39
C PRO A 411 -13.48 -10.10 7.17
N PRO A 412 -14.11 -10.17 8.35
CA PRO A 412 -14.36 -11.44 9.05
C PRO A 412 -15.30 -12.32 8.20
N VAL A 413 -15.16 -13.65 8.35
CA VAL A 413 -16.08 -14.60 7.67
C VAL A 413 -17.33 -14.68 8.54
N GLU A 414 -18.52 -14.55 7.96
CA GLU A 414 -19.75 -14.91 8.67
C GLU A 414 -19.78 -16.44 8.81
N GLU A 415 -19.49 -16.97 10.01
CA GLU A 415 -19.63 -18.40 10.28
C GLU A 415 -21.12 -18.79 10.20
N PRO A 416 -21.47 -19.91 9.54
CA PRO A 416 -22.85 -20.38 9.53
C PRO A 416 -23.31 -20.61 10.98
N PRO A 417 -24.57 -20.28 11.32
CA PRO A 417 -25.08 -20.48 12.67
C PRO A 417 -24.83 -21.93 13.11
N PRO A 418 -24.39 -22.17 14.36
CA PRO A 418 -24.10 -23.51 14.83
C PRO A 418 -25.32 -24.38 14.57
N THR A 419 -25.11 -25.48 13.83
CA THR A 419 -26.17 -26.45 13.56
C THR A 419 -26.69 -26.90 14.92
N PRO A 420 -27.99 -26.79 15.24
CA PRO A 420 -28.50 -27.24 16.53
C PRO A 420 -28.11 -28.70 16.69
N SER A 421 -27.37 -28.99 17.76
CA SER A 421 -26.91 -30.35 18.07
C SER A 421 -28.11 -31.28 18.01
N PRO A 422 -28.05 -32.42 17.29
CA PRO A 422 -29.16 -33.35 17.22
C PRO A 422 -29.56 -33.73 18.64
N ALA A 423 -30.84 -33.54 18.99
CA ALA A 423 -31.34 -33.99 20.28
C ALA A 423 -30.98 -35.47 20.47
N PRO A 424 -30.54 -35.89 21.67
CA PRO A 424 -30.11 -37.26 21.90
C PRO A 424 -31.26 -38.21 21.52
N ILE A 425 -30.95 -39.13 20.60
CA ILE A 425 -31.87 -40.17 20.14
C ILE A 425 -32.29 -40.99 21.37
N PRO A 426 -33.59 -41.10 21.70
CA PRO A 426 -34.02 -41.96 22.79
C PRO A 426 -33.66 -43.41 22.48
N LEU A 427 -33.00 -44.07 23.43
CA LEU A 427 -32.54 -45.46 23.32
C LEU A 427 -33.71 -46.40 22.93
N PRO A 428 -33.46 -47.42 22.08
CA PRO A 428 -34.51 -48.32 21.63
C PRO A 428 -35.01 -49.20 22.79
N VAL A 429 -36.33 -49.21 22.95
CA VAL A 429 -37.07 -50.11 23.85
C VAL A 429 -36.95 -51.55 23.33
N GLU A 430 -36.53 -52.48 24.19
CA GLU A 430 -36.46 -53.91 23.88
C GLU A 430 -37.86 -54.50 23.61
N ILE A 431 -38.05 -55.10 22.43
CA ILE A 431 -39.25 -55.88 22.08
C ILE A 431 -38.95 -57.37 22.30
N PRO A 432 -39.81 -58.15 22.99
CA PRO A 432 -39.53 -59.54 23.32
C PRO A 432 -39.70 -60.50 22.13
N ARG A 433 -38.78 -61.48 22.10
CA ARG A 433 -38.62 -62.56 21.13
C ARG A 433 -39.89 -63.38 20.87
N ARG A 434 -40.25 -63.61 19.59
CA ARG A 434 -41.17 -64.68 19.17
C ARG A 434 -40.49 -65.73 18.26
N ARG A 435 -40.29 -66.89 18.88
CA ARG A 435 -40.39 -68.31 18.46
C ARG A 435 -40.41 -68.64 16.95
N ARG A 436 -39.44 -69.47 16.57
CA ARG A 436 -39.15 -70.09 15.26
C ARG A 436 -40.28 -70.97 14.69
N TRP A 437 -40.41 -70.99 13.36
CA TRP A 437 -41.02 -72.07 12.55
C TRP A 437 -39.98 -72.67 11.58
N PRO A 438 -40.14 -73.94 11.12
CA PRO A 438 -39.05 -74.78 10.60
C PRO A 438 -38.73 -74.62 9.10
N LYS A 439 -37.52 -75.08 8.75
CA LYS A 439 -36.70 -74.78 7.57
C LYS A 439 -37.10 -75.48 6.25
N ALA A 440 -38.39 -75.55 5.90
CA ALA A 440 -38.82 -76.24 4.67
C ALA A 440 -39.38 -75.33 3.56
N LEU A 441 -39.73 -74.07 3.85
CA LEU A 441 -40.35 -73.17 2.85
C LEU A 441 -39.34 -72.22 2.14
N ALA A 442 -38.14 -72.03 2.69
CA ALA A 442 -37.14 -71.10 2.14
C ALA A 442 -36.25 -71.71 1.04
N ALA A 443 -36.18 -73.03 0.93
CA ALA A 443 -35.40 -73.71 -0.10
C ALA A 443 -36.12 -73.78 -1.47
N LEU A 444 -37.45 -73.61 -1.50
CA LEU A 444 -38.24 -73.65 -2.74
C LEU A 444 -38.33 -72.27 -3.44
N LEU A 445 -38.17 -71.17 -2.70
CA LEU A 445 -38.20 -69.80 -3.22
C LEU A 445 -36.85 -69.34 -3.80
N LEU A 446 -35.75 -70.00 -3.44
CA LEU A 446 -34.40 -69.72 -3.98
C LEU A 446 -34.14 -70.43 -5.33
N LEU A 447 -34.94 -71.44 -5.70
CA LEU A 447 -34.81 -72.13 -6.99
C LEU A 447 -35.63 -71.49 -8.12
N CYS A 448 -36.62 -70.65 -7.81
CA CYS A 448 -37.44 -69.93 -8.80
C CYS A 448 -36.87 -68.55 -9.21
N LEU A 449 -35.78 -68.09 -8.59
CA LEU A 449 -35.10 -66.82 -8.93
C LEU A 449 -33.84 -67.00 -9.78
N ALA A 450 -33.43 -68.23 -10.08
CA ALA A 450 -32.23 -68.54 -10.89
C ALA A 450 -32.53 -68.91 -12.36
N GLY A 451 -33.78 -68.81 -12.82
CA GLY A 451 -34.23 -69.34 -14.13
C GLY A 451 -34.67 -68.32 -15.19
N GLY A 452 -34.63 -67.02 -14.91
CA GLY A 452 -34.97 -65.98 -15.88
C GLY A 452 -34.69 -64.63 -15.22
N ILE A 453 -33.82 -63.77 -15.72
CA ILE A 453 -33.80 -63.22 -17.08
C ILE A 453 -32.33 -63.07 -17.49
N GLY A 454 -31.84 -64.05 -18.23
CA GLY A 454 -30.75 -63.90 -19.18
C GLY A 454 -31.36 -63.57 -20.54
N TYR A 455 -31.91 -62.37 -20.70
CA TYR A 455 -32.33 -61.84 -22.00
C TYR A 455 -32.63 -60.33 -21.91
N ALA A 456 -31.58 -59.52 -21.81
CA ALA A 456 -31.50 -58.10 -22.23
C ALA A 456 -30.23 -57.47 -21.64
N ILE A 457 -29.07 -58.06 -21.95
CA ILE A 457 -27.77 -57.37 -21.79
C ILE A 457 -27.46 -56.77 -23.16
N GLN A 458 -27.91 -55.53 -23.37
CA GLN A 458 -27.48 -54.66 -24.45
C GLN A 458 -27.79 -53.21 -24.05
N GLN A 459 -26.99 -52.66 -23.13
CA GLN A 459 -26.39 -51.32 -23.23
C GLN A 459 -25.52 -51.04 -21.98
N ASP A 460 -24.24 -50.77 -22.27
CA ASP A 460 -23.26 -49.96 -21.55
C ASP A 460 -22.84 -50.36 -20.12
N ALA A 461 -21.75 -51.13 -20.03
CA ALA A 461 -20.82 -51.10 -18.89
C ALA A 461 -19.42 -51.63 -19.28
N VAL A 462 -18.61 -50.78 -19.93
CA VAL A 462 -17.15 -50.87 -19.83
C VAL A 462 -16.71 -49.64 -19.05
N GLU A 463 -16.52 -49.76 -17.73
CA GLU A 463 -15.61 -48.84 -17.03
C GLU A 463 -15.15 -49.32 -15.64
N ILE A 464 -14.42 -50.43 -15.60
CA ILE A 464 -13.40 -50.64 -14.55
C ILE A 464 -12.12 -49.94 -15.04
N ARG A 465 -12.13 -48.59 -14.99
CA ARG A 465 -10.94 -47.74 -15.08
C ARG A 465 -11.17 -46.33 -14.50
N GLY A 466 -11.99 -46.21 -13.45
CA GLY A 466 -12.53 -44.92 -12.98
C GLY A 466 -12.09 -44.41 -11.61
N GLN A 467 -11.08 -44.98 -10.93
CA GLN A 467 -10.77 -44.58 -9.54
C GLN A 467 -9.31 -44.27 -9.19
N ILE A 468 -8.41 -44.17 -10.17
CA ILE A 468 -7.09 -43.52 -9.98
C ILE A 468 -6.90 -42.50 -11.12
N SER A 469 -7.71 -41.44 -11.07
CA SER A 469 -7.58 -40.23 -11.90
C SER A 469 -8.49 -39.11 -11.37
N GLN A 470 -8.29 -38.67 -10.11
CA GLN A 470 -9.02 -37.52 -9.55
C GLN A 470 -8.11 -36.46 -8.92
N ILE A 471 -7.00 -36.17 -9.59
CA ILE A 471 -6.52 -34.79 -9.65
C ILE A 471 -6.54 -34.46 -11.14
N LYS A 472 -7.62 -33.82 -11.59
CA LYS A 472 -7.68 -33.22 -12.92
C LYS A 472 -7.55 -31.70 -12.79
N PRO A 473 -6.72 -31.06 -13.65
CA PRO A 473 -6.30 -29.68 -13.51
C PRO A 473 -7.37 -28.72 -14.07
N ILE A 474 -7.11 -27.43 -13.89
CA ILE A 474 -7.89 -26.20 -14.17
C ILE A 474 -8.63 -26.10 -15.54
N GLN A 475 -8.56 -27.09 -16.43
CA GLN A 475 -9.17 -27.06 -17.77
C GLN A 475 -10.71 -27.06 -17.78
N ARG A 476 -11.40 -27.49 -16.71
CA ARG A 476 -12.88 -27.52 -16.68
C ARG A 476 -13.57 -26.25 -16.18
N LEU A 477 -12.82 -25.24 -15.72
CA LEU A 477 -13.41 -23.92 -15.41
C LEU A 477 -13.60 -23.03 -16.66
N LEU A 478 -13.20 -23.52 -17.84
CA LEU A 478 -13.25 -22.80 -19.13
C LEU A 478 -14.11 -23.46 -20.21
N GLY A 479 -14.98 -24.44 -19.88
CA GLY A 479 -16.03 -24.89 -20.82
C GLY A 479 -15.57 -25.47 -22.17
N ILE A 480 -14.37 -26.03 -22.30
CA ILE A 480 -13.94 -26.67 -23.55
C ILE A 480 -14.52 -28.10 -23.60
N ASN A 481 -15.60 -28.29 -24.36
CA ASN A 481 -16.15 -29.60 -24.67
C ASN A 481 -15.22 -30.40 -25.60
N ASP A 482 -15.18 -31.71 -25.37
CA ASP A 482 -14.42 -32.70 -26.14
C ASP A 482 -14.95 -32.87 -27.57
N LYS A 483 -14.06 -32.58 -28.54
CA LYS A 483 -14.05 -32.96 -29.97
C LYS A 483 -14.86 -32.13 -30.98
N PRO A 484 -14.29 -31.97 -32.19
CA PRO A 484 -13.79 -30.68 -32.63
C PRO A 484 -14.59 -30.15 -33.81
N ASP A 485 -14.72 -28.83 -33.88
CA ASP A 485 -14.82 -28.14 -35.16
C ASP A 485 -14.16 -26.77 -34.99
N ALA A 486 -13.21 -26.47 -35.88
CA ALA A 486 -12.17 -25.42 -35.78
C ALA A 486 -10.97 -25.76 -34.88
N SER A 487 -10.29 -26.83 -35.30
CA SER A 487 -8.82 -26.89 -35.30
C SER A 487 -8.12 -25.53 -35.43
N ALA A 488 -7.19 -25.31 -34.50
CA ALA A 488 -5.87 -24.73 -34.75
C ALA A 488 -5.80 -23.24 -35.10
N PHE A 489 -5.97 -22.38 -34.09
CA PHE A 489 -5.34 -21.06 -34.08
C PHE A 489 -4.28 -20.99 -32.96
N LEU A 490 -3.16 -21.66 -33.29
CA LEU A 490 -1.77 -21.30 -32.98
C LEU A 490 -1.20 -21.56 -31.58
N GLN A 491 -1.00 -22.84 -31.28
CA GLN A 491 0.28 -23.27 -30.70
C GLN A 491 1.43 -22.97 -31.69
N LEU A 492 1.85 -21.71 -31.81
CA LEU A 492 3.22 -21.42 -32.22
C LEU A 492 4.05 -21.63 -30.96
N VAL A 493 4.93 -22.62 -30.84
CA VAL A 493 5.91 -23.04 -31.83
C VAL A 493 6.21 -24.53 -31.66
N ASN A 494 6.20 -25.23 -32.79
CA ASN A 494 6.67 -26.59 -32.92
C ASN A 494 8.19 -26.61 -32.64
N ASN A 495 8.60 -26.93 -31.40
CA ASN A 495 9.93 -27.35 -30.96
C ASN A 495 11.16 -26.49 -31.35
N ALA A 496 11.01 -25.32 -31.97
CA ALA A 496 12.11 -24.43 -32.36
C ALA A 496 12.42 -23.41 -31.25
N PRO A 497 13.70 -23.15 -30.93
CA PRO A 497 14.08 -22.16 -29.93
C PRO A 497 13.70 -20.75 -30.42
N LEU A 498 12.75 -20.12 -29.72
CA LEU A 498 12.31 -18.75 -29.99
C LEU A 498 13.31 -17.68 -29.53
N PHE A 499 14.18 -18.07 -28.60
CA PHE A 499 15.08 -17.17 -27.90
C PHE A 499 16.48 -17.77 -27.84
N GLU A 500 17.50 -16.90 -27.80
CA GLU A 500 18.86 -17.31 -27.47
C GLU A 500 18.90 -17.99 -26.09
N ASN A 501 19.83 -18.93 -25.90
CA ASN A 501 19.92 -19.70 -24.67
C ASN A 501 20.14 -18.79 -23.45
N GLY A 502 19.26 -18.90 -22.44
CA GLY A 502 19.29 -18.04 -21.25
C GLY A 502 18.85 -16.58 -21.46
N SER A 503 18.36 -16.20 -22.65
CA SER A 503 17.96 -14.84 -22.99
C SER A 503 16.46 -14.72 -23.29
N SER A 504 15.98 -13.47 -23.33
CA SER A 504 14.68 -13.04 -23.88
C SER A 504 14.80 -12.40 -25.28
N ASN A 505 16.00 -12.39 -25.89
CA ASN A 505 16.22 -11.92 -27.25
C ASN A 505 15.59 -12.89 -28.28
N LEU A 506 14.67 -12.39 -29.10
CA LEU A 506 14.06 -13.15 -30.19
C LEU A 506 15.08 -13.45 -31.30
N MET A 507 15.14 -14.71 -31.74
CA MET A 507 15.95 -15.08 -32.91
C MET A 507 15.29 -14.57 -34.20
N PRO A 508 16.06 -14.26 -35.27
CA PRO A 508 15.50 -13.81 -36.55
C PRO A 508 14.43 -14.75 -37.14
N GLU A 509 14.61 -16.06 -36.99
CA GLU A 509 13.67 -17.09 -37.43
C GLU A 509 12.33 -17.05 -36.68
N SER A 510 12.36 -16.55 -35.44
CA SER A 510 11.18 -16.40 -34.58
C SER A 510 10.26 -15.27 -35.02
N GLN A 511 10.83 -14.22 -35.63
CA GLN A 511 10.04 -13.11 -36.16
C GLN A 511 9.20 -13.52 -37.37
N HIS A 512 9.72 -14.42 -38.22
CA HIS A 512 8.96 -14.96 -39.36
C HIS A 512 7.74 -15.76 -38.90
N ILE A 513 7.93 -16.55 -37.85
CA ILE A 513 6.92 -17.36 -37.14
C ILE A 513 5.83 -16.45 -36.55
N LEU A 514 6.19 -15.36 -35.88
CA LEU A 514 5.21 -14.41 -35.31
C LEU A 514 4.53 -13.55 -36.39
N THR A 515 5.19 -13.26 -37.51
CA THR A 515 4.59 -12.49 -38.61
C THR A 515 3.42 -13.23 -39.26
N GLN A 516 3.43 -14.56 -39.25
CA GLN A 516 2.32 -15.36 -39.75
C GLN A 516 1.04 -15.21 -38.89
N LEU A 517 1.16 -14.82 -37.61
CA LEU A 517 0.02 -14.57 -36.71
C LEU A 517 -0.69 -13.25 -36.97
N VAL A 518 0.06 -12.23 -37.41
CA VAL A 518 -0.40 -10.85 -37.46
C VAL A 518 -1.68 -10.69 -38.30
N PRO A 519 -1.78 -11.24 -39.53
CA PRO A 519 -2.98 -11.08 -40.36
C PRO A 519 -4.23 -11.72 -39.74
N GLU A 520 -4.02 -12.75 -38.92
CA GLU A 520 -5.06 -13.51 -38.27
C GLU A 520 -5.60 -12.79 -37.03
N MET A 521 -4.72 -12.20 -36.24
CA MET A 521 -5.08 -11.39 -35.08
C MET A 521 -5.78 -10.09 -35.49
N ALA A 522 -5.34 -9.48 -36.61
CA ALA A 522 -5.95 -8.27 -37.16
C ALA A 522 -7.39 -8.45 -37.65
N ARG A 523 -7.83 -9.68 -37.98
CA ARG A 523 -9.21 -9.95 -38.41
C ARG A 523 -10.24 -9.82 -37.27
N ASN A 524 -9.80 -9.98 -36.02
CA ASN A 524 -10.66 -9.94 -34.83
C ASN A 524 -10.14 -8.90 -33.82
N PRO A 525 -10.30 -7.60 -34.08
CA PRO A 525 -9.71 -6.53 -33.27
C PRO A 525 -10.34 -6.35 -31.89
N LEU A 526 -11.36 -7.12 -31.51
CA LEU A 526 -11.94 -7.15 -30.15
C LEU A 526 -11.52 -8.38 -29.35
N GLN A 527 -10.75 -9.29 -29.96
CA GLN A 527 -10.27 -10.52 -29.35
C GLN A 527 -9.18 -10.21 -28.33
N MET A 528 -9.26 -10.80 -27.13
CA MET A 528 -8.17 -10.79 -26.17
C MET A 528 -7.30 -12.05 -26.31
N TYR A 529 -6.03 -11.93 -25.98
CA TYR A 529 -5.03 -13.00 -26.05
C TYR A 529 -4.27 -13.13 -24.73
N LEU A 530 -4.08 -14.35 -24.25
CA LEU A 530 -3.22 -14.67 -23.12
C LEU A 530 -1.89 -15.24 -23.64
N ILE A 531 -0.78 -14.66 -23.22
CA ILE A 531 0.59 -15.06 -23.57
C ILE A 531 1.25 -15.64 -22.33
N ILE A 532 1.59 -16.93 -22.35
CA ILE A 532 2.20 -17.64 -21.22
C ILE A 532 3.62 -18.04 -21.57
N GLY A 533 4.59 -17.55 -20.80
CA GLY A 533 5.99 -17.96 -20.94
C GLY A 533 6.35 -19.13 -20.02
N HIS A 534 7.17 -20.05 -20.54
CA HIS A 534 7.68 -21.20 -19.79
C HIS A 534 9.21 -21.27 -19.84
N SER A 535 9.80 -21.83 -18.79
CA SER A 535 11.24 -22.14 -18.71
C SER A 535 11.46 -23.62 -18.41
N ASP A 536 12.67 -24.10 -18.65
CA ASP A 536 13.11 -25.42 -18.17
C ASP A 536 13.54 -25.35 -16.69
N ASN A 537 13.99 -26.46 -16.12
CA ASN A 537 14.41 -26.51 -14.73
C ASN A 537 15.86 -26.03 -14.47
N THR A 538 16.52 -25.42 -15.45
CA THR A 538 17.91 -24.98 -15.29
C THR A 538 17.93 -23.60 -14.61
N GLY A 539 18.37 -23.55 -13.35
CA GLY A 539 18.40 -22.31 -12.54
C GLY A 539 17.36 -22.28 -11.40
N SER A 540 17.33 -21.19 -10.62
CA SER A 540 16.38 -21.07 -9.50
C SER A 540 14.95 -20.85 -10.00
N ALA A 541 13.96 -21.23 -9.20
CA ALA A 541 12.54 -21.01 -9.52
C ALA A 541 12.23 -19.52 -9.72
N THR A 542 12.87 -18.63 -8.93
CA THR A 542 12.71 -17.17 -9.04
C THR A 542 13.26 -16.62 -10.34
N VAL A 543 14.45 -17.07 -10.77
CA VAL A 543 15.06 -16.67 -12.04
C VAL A 543 14.26 -17.21 -13.21
N ASN A 544 13.82 -18.46 -13.15
CA ASN A 544 12.98 -19.07 -14.19
C ASN A 544 11.63 -18.37 -14.33
N MET A 545 11.03 -17.94 -13.21
CA MET A 545 9.79 -17.16 -13.22
C MET A 545 10.01 -15.82 -13.93
N ALA A 546 11.02 -15.05 -13.51
CA ALA A 546 11.34 -13.76 -14.12
C ALA A 546 11.64 -13.88 -15.63
N LEU A 547 12.47 -14.85 -16.02
CA LEU A 547 12.84 -15.09 -17.43
C LEU A 547 11.63 -15.51 -18.29
N SER A 548 10.75 -16.34 -17.74
CA SER A 548 9.53 -16.77 -18.44
C SER A 548 8.55 -15.61 -18.68
N THR A 549 8.35 -14.75 -17.68
CA THR A 549 7.54 -13.53 -17.80
C THR A 549 8.14 -12.58 -18.82
N GLU A 550 9.45 -12.40 -18.81
CA GLU A 550 10.13 -11.50 -19.73
C GLU A 550 10.02 -11.96 -21.19
N ARG A 551 10.17 -13.26 -21.45
CA ARG A 551 9.93 -13.84 -22.78
C ARG A 551 8.52 -13.62 -23.29
N ALA A 552 7.52 -13.74 -22.42
CA ALA A 552 6.13 -13.49 -22.77
C ALA A 552 5.86 -11.99 -23.03
N ARG A 553 6.52 -11.08 -22.30
CA ARG A 553 6.48 -9.63 -22.59
C ARG A 553 7.10 -9.28 -23.92
N VAL A 554 8.27 -9.84 -24.25
CA VAL A 554 8.93 -9.57 -25.54
C VAL A 554 8.04 -9.99 -26.72
N ILE A 555 7.33 -11.12 -26.60
CA ILE A 555 6.37 -11.53 -27.64
C ILE A 555 5.17 -10.60 -27.70
N ARG A 556 4.62 -10.17 -26.56
CA ARG A 556 3.55 -9.15 -26.53
C ARG A 556 3.98 -7.89 -27.26
N ASP A 557 5.14 -7.34 -26.90
CA ASP A 557 5.60 -6.06 -27.43
C ASP A 557 5.85 -6.14 -28.93
N TRP A 558 6.46 -7.24 -29.38
CA TRP A 558 6.60 -7.52 -30.80
C TRP A 558 5.24 -7.59 -31.51
N LEU A 559 4.24 -8.27 -30.94
CA LEU A 559 2.90 -8.37 -31.52
C LEU A 559 2.17 -7.02 -31.53
N VAL A 560 2.31 -6.18 -30.51
CA VAL A 560 1.72 -4.84 -30.47
C VAL A 560 2.28 -3.98 -31.60
N GLU A 561 3.59 -3.97 -31.78
CA GLU A 561 4.27 -3.20 -32.83
C GLU A 561 3.85 -3.63 -34.25
N HIS A 562 3.62 -4.93 -34.47
CA HIS A 562 3.43 -5.49 -35.81
C HIS A 562 1.97 -5.80 -36.16
N SER A 563 1.08 -5.96 -35.18
CA SER A 563 -0.35 -6.25 -35.41
C SER A 563 -1.28 -5.05 -35.39
N GLY A 564 -0.85 -3.92 -34.82
CA GLY A 564 -1.69 -2.74 -34.63
C GLY A 564 -2.77 -2.90 -33.54
N LEU A 565 -2.75 -4.01 -32.79
CA LEU A 565 -3.62 -4.23 -31.63
C LEU A 565 -3.08 -3.49 -30.40
N ALA A 566 -3.99 -3.03 -29.54
CA ALA A 566 -3.59 -2.33 -28.33
C ALA A 566 -2.95 -3.30 -27.31
N ALA A 567 -1.96 -2.83 -26.55
CA ALA A 567 -1.30 -3.64 -25.52
C ALA A 567 -2.28 -4.21 -24.47
N SER A 568 -3.40 -3.52 -24.23
CA SER A 568 -4.48 -3.95 -23.33
C SER A 568 -5.22 -5.22 -23.79
N GLN A 569 -5.03 -5.65 -25.04
CA GLN A 569 -5.63 -6.87 -25.58
C GLN A 569 -4.79 -8.12 -25.31
N PHE A 570 -3.61 -7.96 -24.70
CA PHE A 570 -2.67 -9.02 -24.42
C PHE A 570 -2.41 -9.13 -22.92
N ILE A 571 -2.73 -10.28 -22.35
CA ILE A 571 -2.44 -10.62 -20.97
C ILE A 571 -1.13 -11.42 -20.95
N VAL A 572 -0.21 -11.11 -20.05
CA VAL A 572 1.09 -11.79 -19.95
C VAL A 572 1.19 -12.54 -18.63
N GLU A 573 1.51 -13.84 -18.69
CA GLU A 573 1.76 -14.71 -17.53
C GLU A 573 3.14 -15.38 -17.67
N GLY A 574 3.90 -15.42 -16.58
CA GLY A 574 5.07 -16.29 -16.46
C GLY A 574 4.70 -17.55 -15.68
N ALA A 575 4.99 -18.72 -16.23
CA ALA A 575 4.79 -20.00 -15.55
C ALA A 575 6.09 -20.59 -14.99
N GLY A 576 7.24 -19.96 -15.24
CA GLY A 576 8.55 -20.49 -14.86
C GLY A 576 8.74 -21.94 -15.30
N ASN A 577 9.32 -22.75 -14.43
CA ASN A 577 9.49 -24.20 -14.64
C ASN A 577 8.35 -25.05 -14.04
N SER A 578 7.25 -24.43 -13.62
CA SER A 578 6.18 -25.08 -12.85
C SER A 578 5.23 -25.95 -13.68
N ARG A 579 5.23 -25.78 -15.02
CA ARG A 579 4.34 -26.49 -15.96
C ARG A 579 5.13 -27.14 -17.11
N PRO A 580 5.99 -28.16 -16.85
CA PRO A 580 6.75 -28.85 -17.88
C PRO A 580 5.83 -29.74 -18.73
N ILE A 581 6.07 -29.78 -20.04
CA ILE A 581 5.37 -30.65 -21.00
C ILE A 581 6.23 -31.84 -21.45
N ALA A 582 7.53 -31.78 -21.15
CA ALA A 582 8.50 -32.82 -21.48
C ALA A 582 9.52 -33.02 -20.35
N SER A 583 10.28 -34.12 -20.41
CA SER A 583 11.28 -34.43 -19.40
C SER A 583 12.42 -33.41 -19.41
N ASN A 584 12.68 -32.78 -18.27
CA ASN A 584 13.83 -31.90 -18.11
C ASN A 584 15.17 -32.65 -18.06
N ALA A 585 15.15 -33.98 -18.04
CA ALA A 585 16.37 -34.79 -18.02
C ALA A 585 17.13 -34.77 -19.35
N THR A 586 16.43 -34.62 -20.49
CA THR A 586 17.04 -34.59 -21.82
C THR A 586 17.15 -33.16 -22.35
N GLN A 587 18.12 -32.90 -23.23
CA GLN A 587 18.29 -31.58 -23.83
C GLN A 587 17.09 -31.21 -24.69
N GLU A 588 16.52 -32.20 -25.37
CA GLU A 588 15.34 -32.10 -26.21
C GLU A 588 14.10 -31.73 -25.38
N GLY A 589 13.89 -32.39 -24.24
CA GLY A 589 12.76 -32.08 -23.37
C GLY A 589 12.89 -30.74 -22.66
N ARG A 590 14.12 -30.29 -22.33
CA ARG A 590 14.35 -28.91 -21.87
C ARG A 590 14.02 -27.88 -22.95
N ALA A 591 14.35 -28.14 -24.21
CA ALA A 591 13.99 -27.26 -25.32
C ALA A 591 12.46 -27.11 -25.46
N GLN A 592 11.71 -28.21 -25.31
CA GLN A 592 10.24 -28.19 -25.33
C GLN A 592 9.63 -27.42 -24.13
N ASN A 593 10.31 -27.40 -22.99
CA ASN A 593 9.84 -26.67 -21.81
C ASN A 593 10.13 -25.16 -21.90
N ARG A 594 11.09 -24.72 -22.73
CA ARG A 594 11.36 -23.29 -23.02
C ARG A 594 10.46 -22.77 -24.14
N ARG A 595 9.15 -22.73 -23.90
CA ARG A 595 8.12 -22.36 -24.89
C ARG A 595 7.33 -21.13 -24.47
N VAL A 596 6.58 -20.57 -25.41
CA VAL A 596 5.55 -19.55 -25.15
C VAL A 596 4.25 -20.00 -25.79
N GLU A 597 3.14 -19.84 -25.08
CA GLU A 597 1.80 -20.16 -25.56
C GLU A 597 1.01 -18.86 -25.78
N ILE A 598 0.23 -18.77 -26.86
CA ILE A 598 -0.65 -17.64 -27.16
C ILE A 598 -2.07 -18.19 -27.32
N ILE A 599 -3.00 -17.73 -26.48
CA ILE A 599 -4.34 -18.31 -26.36
C ILE A 599 -5.39 -17.21 -26.58
N PRO A 600 -6.26 -17.30 -27.62
CA PRO A 600 -7.38 -16.39 -27.78
C PRO A 600 -8.47 -16.67 -26.73
N LEU A 601 -8.97 -15.63 -26.06
CA LEU A 601 -10.04 -15.68 -25.06
C LEU A 601 -11.42 -15.41 -25.70
N SER A 602 -12.22 -16.46 -25.92
CA SER A 602 -13.59 -16.35 -26.48
C SER A 602 -14.55 -15.63 -25.50
N MET A 603 -15.44 -14.76 -26.02
CA MET A 603 -16.49 -14.06 -25.24
C MET A 603 -17.84 -14.79 -25.25
N GLN A 604 -17.91 -16.03 -25.76
CA GLN A 604 -19.16 -16.80 -25.88
C GLN A 604 -19.42 -17.78 -24.72
N ASP A 605 -18.42 -18.06 -23.88
CA ASP A 605 -18.51 -19.07 -22.82
C ASP A 605 -19.17 -18.57 -21.52
N TYR A 606 -19.94 -17.46 -21.58
CA TYR A 606 -20.57 -16.82 -20.42
C TYR A 606 -22.09 -16.66 -20.50
N LYS A 607 -22.74 -17.41 -21.40
CA LYS A 607 -24.19 -17.58 -21.40
C LYS A 607 -24.51 -19.08 -21.32
N ASP A 608 -24.69 -19.56 -20.10
CA ASP A 608 -25.84 -20.38 -19.70
C ASP A 608 -25.88 -20.49 -18.16
#